data_AF-A0A914SKU4-F1
#
_entry.id   AF-A0A914SKU4-F1
#
_cell.length_a   1.000
_cell.length_b   1.000
_cell.length_c   1.000
_cell.angle_alpha   90.00
_cell.angle_beta   90.00
_cell.angle_gamma   90.00
#
_symmetry.space_group_name_H-M   'P 1'
#
loop_
_entity.id
_entity.type
_entity.pdbx_description
1 polymer ?
#
loop_
_entity_poly.entity_id
_entity_poly.type
_entity_poly.pdbx_seq_one_letter_code
_entity_poly.pdbx_strand_id
1 'polypeptide(L)' 'MATQSFENWDKDGEVLTAEQKIFYEKNGYLLLKNVVPQYELERFRKRFQEICEGKDVLPEFTIMKDVSIAKS' A
#
# COMPACT_ATOMS: atom_id res chain seq x y z
N MET A 1 6.15 -26.81 -20.28
CA MET A 1 5.77 -26.60 -18.86
C MET A 1 7.05 -26.26 -18.11
N ALA A 2 7.43 -24.99 -18.04
CA ALA A 2 8.63 -24.57 -17.30
C ALA A 2 8.20 -24.26 -15.87
N THR A 3 8.46 -25.18 -14.95
CA THR A 3 8.38 -24.91 -13.52
C THR A 3 9.57 -24.02 -13.19
N GLN A 4 9.36 -22.70 -13.17
CA GLN A 4 10.40 -21.76 -12.78
C GLN A 4 10.72 -22.02 -11.31
N SER A 5 11.94 -22.45 -11.05
CA SER A 5 12.45 -22.92 -9.77
C SER A 5 12.28 -21.85 -8.68
N PHE A 6 11.70 -22.21 -7.54
CA PHE A 6 11.80 -21.46 -6.26
C PHE A 6 13.23 -21.58 -5.69
N GLU A 7 14.27 -21.36 -6.50
CA GLU A 7 15.65 -21.63 -6.10
C GLU A 7 16.20 -20.49 -5.24
N ASN A 8 16.23 -20.75 -3.92
CA ASN A 8 16.90 -19.99 -2.84
C ASN A 8 16.12 -18.82 -2.24
N TRP A 9 15.11 -19.14 -1.43
CA TRP A 9 14.52 -18.18 -0.52
C TRP A 9 15.53 -17.67 0.54
N ASP A 10 16.50 -18.52 0.92
CA ASP A 10 17.56 -18.22 1.89
C ASP A 10 18.68 -17.28 1.38
N LYS A 11 18.64 -16.85 0.11
CA LYS A 11 19.62 -15.91 -0.46
C LYS A 11 19.04 -14.51 -0.60
N ASP A 12 19.92 -13.52 -0.65
CA ASP A 12 19.55 -12.15 -0.99
C ASP A 12 18.86 -12.13 -2.37
N GLY A 13 17.72 -11.45 -2.45
CA GLY A 13 17.05 -11.14 -3.71
C GLY A 13 17.40 -9.74 -4.21
N GLU A 14 16.90 -9.37 -5.39
CA GLU A 14 17.13 -8.04 -5.97
C GLU A 14 16.53 -6.89 -5.13
N VAL A 15 15.42 -7.16 -4.43
CA VAL A 15 14.65 -6.15 -3.70
C VAL A 15 14.70 -6.36 -2.19
N LEU A 16 14.74 -7.61 -1.74
CA LEU A 16 14.72 -7.99 -0.32
C LEU A 16 15.93 -8.86 0.02
N THR A 17 16.60 -8.53 1.11
CA THR A 17 17.69 -9.37 1.65
C THR A 17 17.13 -10.65 2.27
N ALA A 18 17.98 -11.67 2.41
CA ALA A 18 17.63 -12.92 3.10
C ALA A 18 17.16 -12.65 4.53
N GLU A 19 17.80 -11.71 5.24
CA GLU A 19 17.40 -11.32 6.60
C GLU A 19 15.99 -10.72 6.63
N GLN A 20 15.65 -9.86 5.66
CA GLN A 20 14.31 -9.27 5.56
C GLN A 20 13.23 -10.33 5.27
N LYS A 21 13.58 -11.34 4.45
CA LYS A 21 12.70 -12.49 4.19
C LYS A 21 12.46 -13.31 5.45
N ILE A 22 13.53 -13.66 6.18
CA ILE A 22 13.44 -14.38 7.46
C ILE A 22 12.65 -13.57 8.50
N PHE A 23 12.87 -12.25 8.56
CA PHE A 23 12.11 -11.36 9.44
C PHE A 23 10.62 -11.39 9.09
N TYR A 24 10.28 -11.31 7.81
CA TYR A 24 8.89 -11.36 7.35
C TYR A 24 8.23 -12.69 7.71
N GLU A 25 8.91 -13.82 7.50
CA GLU A 25 8.40 -15.14 7.87
C GLU A 25 8.14 -15.26 9.38
N LYS A 26 9.03 -14.70 10.20
CA LYS A 26 8.91 -14.77 11.66
C LYS A 26 7.84 -13.83 12.23
N ASN A 27 7.67 -12.64 11.65
CA ASN A 27 6.86 -11.58 12.25
C ASN A 27 5.57 -11.25 11.47
N GLY A 28 5.45 -11.70 10.21
CA GLY A 28 4.30 -11.46 9.34
C GLY A 28 4.23 -10.08 8.68
N TYR A 29 5.23 -9.22 8.89
CA TYR A 29 5.32 -7.89 8.28
C TYR A 29 6.77 -7.48 8.01
N LEU A 30 6.94 -6.45 7.18
CA LEU A 30 8.23 -5.81 6.93
C LEU A 30 8.03 -4.29 6.87
N LEU A 31 8.97 -3.54 7.45
CA LEU A 31 8.98 -2.08 7.34
C LEU A 31 10.06 -1.65 6.35
N LEU A 32 9.63 -1.18 5.19
CA LEU A 32 10.50 -0.58 4.18
C LEU A 32 10.28 0.93 4.15
N LYS A 33 11.36 1.69 4.32
CA LYS A 33 11.32 3.16 4.32
C LYS A 33 11.43 3.68 2.89
N ASN A 34 10.71 4.76 2.59
CA ASN A 34 10.84 5.53 1.35
C ASN A 34 10.58 4.74 0.05
N VAL A 35 9.72 3.71 0.11
CA VAL A 35 9.34 2.93 -1.09
C VAL A 35 8.44 3.74 -2.02
N VAL A 36 7.68 4.69 -1.48
CA VAL A 36 6.83 5.61 -2.24
C VAL A 36 7.47 6.99 -2.25
N PRO A 37 7.75 7.57 -3.42
CA PRO A 37 8.24 8.93 -3.52
C PRO A 37 7.25 9.95 -2.94
N GLN A 38 7.76 11.05 -2.38
CA GLN A 38 6.92 12.07 -1.74
C GLN A 38 5.85 12.64 -2.68
N TYR A 39 6.16 12.82 -3.97
CA TYR A 39 5.21 13.39 -4.92
C TYR A 39 3.99 12.48 -5.17
N GLU A 40 4.15 11.16 -5.13
CA GLU A 40 3.01 10.23 -5.22
C GLU A 40 2.17 10.30 -3.95
N LEU A 41 2.79 10.41 -2.77
CA LEU A 41 2.07 10.59 -1.51
C LEU A 41 1.21 11.86 -1.52
N GLU A 42 1.77 12.99 -1.96
CA GLU A 42 1.01 14.24 -2.08
C GLU A 42 -0.12 14.14 -3.12
N ARG A 43 0.12 13.45 -4.24
CA ARG A 43 -0.90 13.19 -5.25
C ARG A 43 -2.06 12.38 -4.69
N PHE A 44 -1.79 11.30 -3.95
CA PHE A 44 -2.84 10.48 -3.32
C PHE A 44 -3.60 11.26 -2.25
N ARG A 45 -2.88 12.05 -1.44
CA ARG A 45 -3.49 12.94 -0.45
C ARG A 45 -4.45 13.94 -1.09
N LYS A 46 -4.01 14.62 -2.16
CA LYS A 46 -4.84 15.57 -2.89
C LYS A 46 -6.08 14.90 -3.47
N ARG A 47 -5.92 13.73 -4.11
CA ARG A 47 -7.04 12.98 -4.67
C ARG A 47 -8.05 12.57 -3.59
N PHE A 48 -7.57 12.14 -2.42
CA PHE A 48 -8.45 11.82 -1.29
C PHE A 48 -9.25 13.03 -0.83
N GLN A 49 -8.64 14.21 -0.75
CA GLN A 49 -9.33 15.46 -0.39
C GLN A 49 -10.39 15.84 -1.43
N GLU A 50 -10.08 15.76 -2.72
CA GLU A 50 -11.04 16.01 -3.81
C GLU A 50 -12.25 15.09 -3.70
N ILE A 51 -12.03 13.79 -3.44
CA ILE A 51 -13.11 12.82 -3.20
C ILE A 51 -13.95 13.22 -1.99
N CYS A 52 -13.32 13.59 -0.87
CA CYS A 52 -14.05 14.04 0.34
C CYS A 52 -14.89 15.29 0.10
N GLU A 53 -14.45 16.18 -0.81
CA GLU A 53 -15.15 17.39 -1.23
C GLU A 53 -16.22 17.14 -2.31
N GLY A 54 -16.37 15.90 -2.78
CA GLY A 54 -17.32 15.55 -3.85
C GLY A 54 -16.87 15.95 -5.24
N LYS A 55 -15.59 16.29 -5.43
CA LYS A 55 -15.02 16.67 -6.73
C LYS A 55 -14.58 15.44 -7.50
N ASP A 56 -14.94 15.40 -8.78
CA ASP A 56 -14.48 14.38 -9.73
C ASP A 56 -14.72 12.93 -9.22
N VAL A 57 -15.85 12.77 -8.52
CA VAL A 57 -16.36 11.48 -8.08
C VAL A 57 -17.32 10.98 -9.13
N LEU A 58 -17.10 9.74 -9.58
CA LEU A 58 -17.96 9.10 -10.57
C LEU A 58 -19.40 9.00 -10.01
N PRO A 59 -20.44 9.21 -10.83
CA PRO A 59 -21.83 9.23 -10.38
C PRO A 59 -22.28 7.97 -9.63
N GLU A 60 -21.62 6.83 -9.86
CA GLU A 60 -21.90 5.55 -9.24
C GLU A 60 -21.39 5.44 -7.79
N PHE A 61 -20.53 6.35 -7.35
CA PHE A 61 -19.95 6.33 -6.01
C PHE A 61 -20.72 7.24 -5.04
N THR A 62 -21.03 6.70 -3.87
CA THR A 62 -21.56 7.47 -2.74
C THR A 62 -20.45 7.69 -1.72
N ILE A 63 -20.12 8.96 -1.45
CA ILE A 63 -19.18 9.31 -0.38
C ILE A 63 -19.94 9.24 0.94
N MET A 64 -19.58 8.28 1.78
CA MET A 64 -20.14 8.12 3.12
C MET A 64 -19.21 8.73 4.15
N LYS A 65 -19.71 9.69 4.93
CA LYS A 65 -19.05 10.14 6.16
C LYS A 65 -19.35 9.16 7.27
N ASP A 66 -18.43 9.04 8.22
CA ASP A 66 -18.67 8.26 9.43
C ASP A 66 -19.93 8.78 10.14
N VAL A 67 -20.84 7.85 10.47
CA VAL A 67 -22.11 8.14 11.14
C VAL A 67 -21.93 8.76 12.52
N SER A 68 -20.79 8.54 13.17
CA SER A 68 -20.42 9.19 14.42
C SER A 68 -20.16 10.69 14.25
N ILE A 69 -19.59 11.09 13.11
CA ILE A 69 -19.35 12.51 12.75
C ILE A 69 -20.64 13.19 12.31
N ALA A 70 -21.56 12.46 11.65
CA ALA A 70 -22.81 13.02 11.13
C ALA A 70 -23.83 13.45 12.21
N LYS A 71 -23.66 13.01 13.47
CA LYS A 71 -24.55 13.34 14.59
C LYS A 71 -24.07 14.51 15.45
N SER A 72 -22.94 15.13 15.09
CA SER A 72 -22.31 16.24 15.82
C SER A 72 -22.76 17.59 15.29
#